data_AF-A0A3C1NJI5-F1
#
_entry.id   AF-A0A3C1NJI5-F1
#
_cell.length_a   1.000
_cell.length_b   1.000
_cell.length_c   1.000
_cell.angle_alpha   90.00
_cell.angle_beta   90.00
_cell.angle_gamma   90.00
#
_symmetry.space_group_name_H-M   'P 1'
#
loop_
_entity.id
_entity.type
_entity.pdbx_description
1 polymer ?
#
loop_
_entity_poly.entity_id
_entity_poly.type
_entity_poly.pdbx_seq_one_letter_code
_entity_poly.pdbx_strand_id
1 'polypeptide(L)'
;MAELIRFDEEKIPGLISYTIQSGKAGDSWRKIWVGINANTEAVDAKIPDGCWTKAFPEEHSISSIRNSYNVSPLQLVILYLDS
;
A
#
# COMPACT_ATOMS: atom_id res chain seq x y z
N MET A 1 15.46 7.20 16.72
CA MET A 1 14.99 5.88 16.23
C MET A 1 14.40 6.09 14.84
N ALA A 2 14.75 5.27 13.85
CA ALA A 2 14.09 5.34 12.55
C ALA A 2 12.75 4.61 12.65
N GLU A 3 11.64 5.31 12.48
CA GLU A 3 10.32 4.69 12.46
C GLU A 3 10.19 3.88 11.17
N LEU A 4 10.19 2.55 11.30
CA LEU A 4 10.16 1.63 10.16
C LEU A 4 8.75 1.48 9.59
N ILE A 5 7.71 1.72 10.40
CA ILE A 5 6.30 1.61 10.03
C ILE A 5 5.64 2.95 10.32
N ARG A 6 5.00 3.55 9.31
CA ARG A 6 4.28 4.81 9.45
C ARG A 6 2.84 4.61 8.97
N PHE A 7 1.88 4.80 9.87
CA PHE A 7 0.47 4.85 9.50
C PHE A 7 0.20 6.10 8.66
N ASP A 8 -0.71 5.98 7.71
CA ASP A 8 -1.11 7.13 6.88
C ASP A 8 -1.87 8.16 7.73
N GLU A 9 -1.68 9.44 7.42
CA GLU A 9 -2.27 10.55 8.21
C GLU A 9 -3.78 10.72 7.94
N GLU A 10 -4.21 10.34 6.74
CA GLU A 10 -5.61 10.42 6.34
C GLU A 10 -6.41 9.29 6.98
N LYS A 11 -7.41 9.66 7.79
CA LYS A 11 -8.29 8.71 8.47
C LYS A 11 -9.54 8.50 7.63
N ILE A 12 -9.62 7.36 6.94
CA ILE A 12 -10.84 6.92 6.26
C ILE A 12 -11.50 5.84 7.13
N PRO A 13 -12.77 6.00 7.55
CA PRO A 13 -13.47 4.97 8.32
C PRO A 13 -13.43 3.59 7.64
N GLY A 14 -13.13 2.56 8.42
CA GLY A 14 -13.04 1.18 7.91
C GLY A 14 -11.80 0.87 7.06
N LEU A 15 -10.92 1.84 6.81
CA LEU A 15 -9.62 1.62 6.16
C LEU A 15 -8.50 1.74 7.20
N ILE A 16 -7.58 0.78 7.20
CA ILE A 16 -6.27 0.92 7.84
C ILE A 16 -5.22 0.85 6.75
N SER A 17 -4.32 1.82 6.71
CA SER A 17 -3.18 1.79 5.81
C SER A 17 -1.90 2.31 6.47
N TYR A 18 -0.77 1.76 6.03
CA TYR A 18 0.55 2.11 6.53
C TYR A 18 1.64 1.78 5.51
N THR A 19 2.76 2.47 5.65
CA THR A 19 3.98 2.25 4.86
C THR A 19 5.10 1.68 5.73
N ILE A 20 5.74 0.62 5.25
CA ILE A 20 6.97 0.06 5.80
C ILE A 20 8.17 0.57 4.98
N GLN A 21 9.16 1.15 5.65
CA GLN A 21 10.46 1.51 5.05
C GLN A 21 11.36 0.26 4.94
N SER A 22 10.90 -0.76 4.20
CA SER A 22 11.46 -2.12 4.23
C SER A 22 12.94 -2.18 3.84
N GLY A 23 13.40 -1.31 2.93
CA GLY A 23 14.82 -1.25 2.56
C GLY A 23 15.75 -0.88 3.74
N LYS A 24 15.26 -0.16 4.76
CA LYS A 24 16.03 0.12 5.98
C LYS A 24 16.20 -1.11 6.87
N ALA A 25 15.40 -2.15 6.66
CA ALA A 25 15.47 -3.43 7.34
C ALA A 25 16.24 -4.50 6.51
N GLY A 26 16.81 -4.14 5.36
CA GLY A 26 17.56 -5.06 4.49
C GLY A 26 16.72 -5.83 3.47
N ASP A 27 15.46 -5.43 3.26
CA ASP A 27 14.60 -6.00 2.22
C ASP A 27 15.04 -5.54 0.82
N SER A 28 14.80 -6.38 -0.19
CA SER A 28 14.92 -6.03 -1.61
C SER A 28 13.96 -4.92 -2.05
N TRP A 29 12.77 -4.83 -1.44
CA TRP A 29 11.84 -3.74 -1.71
C TRP A 29 12.17 -2.51 -0.89
N ARG A 30 12.27 -1.35 -1.56
CA ARG A 30 12.60 -0.09 -0.88
C ARG A 30 11.50 0.30 0.11
N LYS A 31 10.24 0.17 -0.30
CA LYS A 31 9.06 0.43 0.54
C LYS A 31 7.95 -0.60 0.26
N ILE A 32 7.12 -0.83 1.28
CA ILE A 32 5.89 -1.62 1.17
C ILE A 32 4.75 -0.75 1.69
N TRP A 33 3.66 -0.66 0.96
CA TRP A 33 2.41 -0.06 1.42
C TRP A 33 1.37 -1.15 1.59
N VAL A 34 0.67 -1.12 2.72
CA VAL A 34 -0.39 -2.07 3.05
C VAL A 34 -1.68 -1.29 3.23
N GLY A 35 -2.73 -1.74 2.56
CA GLY A 35 -4.09 -1.20 2.71
C GLY A 35 -5.06 -2.32 3.05
N ILE A 36 -5.87 -2.12 4.09
CA ILE A 36 -6.88 -3.06 4.57
C ILE A 36 -8.21 -2.35 4.62
N ASN A 37 -9.12 -2.70 3.71
CA ASN A 37 -10.47 -2.14 3.64
C ASN A 37 -11.48 -3.11 4.25
N ALA A 38 -12.01 -2.77 5.42
CA ALA A 38 -13.07 -3.52 6.10
C ALA A 38 -14.48 -3.09 5.68
N ASN A 39 -14.62 -2.11 4.77
CA ASN A 39 -15.91 -1.67 4.27
C ASN A 39 -16.46 -2.67 3.23
N THR A 40 -17.79 -2.66 3.07
CA THR A 40 -18.50 -3.37 1.99
C THR A 40 -18.45 -2.64 0.65
N GLU A 41 -17.84 -1.45 0.63
CA GLU A 41 -17.64 -0.61 -0.55
C GLU A 41 -16.14 -0.37 -0.78
N ALA A 42 -15.77 -0.04 -2.02
CA ALA A 42 -14.40 0.28 -2.35
C ALA A 42 -13.99 1.64 -1.77
N VAL A 43 -12.71 1.77 -1.40
CA VAL A 43 -12.16 3.01 -0.82
C VAL A 43 -10.95 3.47 -1.62
N ASP A 44 -10.94 4.73 -2.03
CA ASP A 44 -9.77 5.38 -2.63
C ASP A 44 -8.79 5.81 -1.53
N ALA A 45 -7.72 5.04 -1.36
CA ALA A 45 -6.64 5.37 -0.43
C ALA A 45 -5.55 6.17 -1.15
N LYS A 46 -5.10 7.28 -0.56
CA LYS A 46 -3.87 7.93 -1.01
C LYS A 46 -2.67 7.03 -0.68
N ILE A 47 -1.74 6.92 -1.61
CA ILE A 47 -0.49 6.19 -1.39
C ILE A 47 0.69 7.17 -1.49
N PRO A 48 1.83 6.90 -0.82
CA PRO A 48 2.97 7.80 -0.89
C PRO A 48 3.52 7.93 -2.31
N ASP A 49 4.24 9.02 -2.57
CA ASP A 49 4.88 9.26 -3.86
C ASP A 49 5.77 8.08 -4.28
N GLY A 50 5.58 7.66 -5.53
CA GLY A 50 6.24 6.48 -6.05
C GLY A 50 5.52 5.85 -7.23
N CYS A 51 6.23 4.97 -7.92
CA CYS A 51 5.65 4.03 -8.87
C CYS A 51 5.56 2.68 -8.17
N TRP A 52 4.36 2.28 -7.81
CA TRP A 52 4.10 1.09 -7.00
C TRP A 52 3.61 -0.06 -7.87
N THR A 53 3.87 -1.28 -7.41
CA THR A 53 3.44 -2.52 -8.05
C THR A 53 2.70 -3.39 -7.03
N LYS A 54 1.67 -4.12 -7.46
CA LYS A 54 1.02 -5.12 -6.58
C LYS A 54 1.98 -6.27 -6.31
N ALA A 55 2.16 -6.64 -5.04
CA ALA A 55 2.98 -7.79 -4.67
C ALA A 55 2.33 -9.12 -5.12
N PHE A 56 1.00 -9.18 -5.11
CA PHE A 56 0.23 -10.38 -5.45
C PHE A 56 -0.89 -10.02 -6.45
N PRO A 57 -0.56 -9.82 -7.74
CA PRO A 57 -1.56 -9.52 -8.75
C PRO A 57 -2.38 -10.77 -9.11
N GLU A 58 -3.70 -10.59 -9.28
CA GLU A 58 -4.50 -11.55 -10.03
C GLU A 58 -4.09 -11.46 -11.51
N GLU A 59 -4.00 -12.63 -12.18
CA GLU A 59 -3.29 -12.91 -13.43
C GLU A 59 -3.02 -11.72 -14.40
N HIS A 60 -1.79 -11.67 -14.93
CA HIS A 60 -1.34 -10.84 -16.06
C HIS A 60 -1.50 -9.30 -15.95
N SER A 61 -1.77 -8.74 -14.77
CA SER A 61 -1.89 -7.28 -14.58
C SER A 61 -0.76 -6.68 -13.72
N ILE A 62 0.41 -6.46 -14.32
CA ILE A 62 1.43 -5.58 -13.72
C ILE A 62 1.11 -4.15 -14.14
N SER A 63 0.34 -3.44 -13.33
CA SER A 63 0.09 -2.00 -13.52
C SER A 63 0.95 -1.17 -12.57
N SER A 64 1.52 -0.09 -13.10
CA SER A 64 2.18 0.94 -12.31
C SER A 64 1.14 1.81 -11.63
N ILE A 65 1.11 1.80 -10.30
CA ILE A 65 0.15 2.54 -9.47
C ILE A 65 0.83 3.80 -8.91
N ARG A 66 0.12 4.93 -8.94
CA ARG A 66 0.63 6.24 -8.50
C ARG A 66 -0.47 7.03 -7.80
N ASN A 67 -0.11 7.86 -6.83
CA ASN A 67 -0.94 8.83 -6.10
C ASN A 67 -2.05 8.22 -5.21
N SER A 68 -2.83 7.28 -5.74
CA SER A 68 -3.88 6.60 -5.01
C SER A 68 -4.07 5.16 -5.50
N TYR A 69 -4.77 4.38 -4.69
CA TYR A 69 -5.20 3.04 -5.03
C TYR A 69 -6.62 2.79 -4.51
N ASN A 70 -7.50 2.32 -5.40
CA ASN A 70 -8.85 1.91 -5.04
C ASN A 70 -8.79 0.50 -4.42
N VAL A 71 -8.95 0.43 -3.10
CA VAL A 71 -8.97 -0.85 -2.35
C VAL A 71 -10.38 -1.40 -2.40
N SER A 72 -10.56 -2.58 -3.02
CA SER A 72 -11.87 -3.23 -3.15
C SER A 72 -12.52 -3.53 -1.79
N PRO A 73 -13.84 -3.79 -1.74
CA PRO A 73 -14.52 -4.22 -0.53
C PRO A 73 -13.85 -5.43 0.13
N LEU A 74 -13.78 -5.42 1.47
CA LEU A 74 -13.30 -6.55 2.28
C LEU A 74 -11.93 -7.11 1.84
N GLN A 75 -11.05 -6.25 1.33
CA GLN A 75 -9.79 -6.63 0.72
C GLN A 75 -8.58 -6.15 1.52
N LEU A 76 -7.52 -6.97 1.52
CA LEU A 76 -6.16 -6.56 1.85
C LEU A 76 -5.35 -6.46 0.56
N VAL A 77 -4.63 -5.36 0.40
CA VAL A 77 -3.70 -5.15 -0.71
C VAL A 77 -2.31 -4.84 -0.19
N ILE A 78 -1.30 -5.37 -0.89
CA ILE A 78 0.11 -5.07 -0.65
C ILE A 78 0.69 -4.52 -1.94
N LEU A 79 1.22 -3.30 -1.85
CA LEU A 79 1.98 -2.66 -2.90
C LEU A 79 3.44 -2.58 -2.48
N TYR A 80 4.35 -2.80 -3.42
CA TYR A 80 5.77 -2.59 -3.20
C TYR A 80 6.33 -1.57 -4.18
N LEU A 81 7.41 -0.94 -3.77
CA LEU A 81 8.16 -0.01 -4.59
C LEU A 81 9.63 -0.44 -4.58
N ASP A 82 10.15 -0.66 -5.78
CA ASP A 82 11.55 -1.05 -6.00
C ASP A 82 12.52 0.12 -5.77
N SER A 83 13.81 -0.22 -5.71
CA SER A 83 14.94 0.69 -5.47
C SER A 83 14.92 1.95 -6.34
#